data_AF-A0A1S9T6V3-F1
#
_entry.id   AF-A0A1S9T6V3-F1
#
_cell.length_a   1.000
_cell.length_b   1.000
_cell.length_c   1.000
_cell.angle_alpha   90.00
_cell.angle_beta   90.00
_cell.angle_gamma   90.00
#
_symmetry.space_group_name_H-M   'P 1'
#
loop_
_entity.id
_entity.type
_entity.pdbx_description
1 polymer ?
#
loop_
_entity_poly.entity_id
_entity_poly.type
_entity_poly.pdbx_seq_one_letter_code
_entity_poly.pdbx_strand_id
1 'polypeptide(L)'
;MLSVSKIHADKWALSDSCELKVAEETFFRNSDLFLKNQNDIKNEISSIINKEVTNQVLSVQIKMIRKEETFIKRINATKLNIGIRASFKKSRLNFRYEVTHNEGVFYDSNRSRGFDFSLIDETYNLVNFRNYCYGRRAIHNGPDKWKEELSKRKDWSNLSEQLFSDSEVGLDLKVKKINPTILGEIQFGNWALAHRDILKVISTQKETDVDLFIYITATGDLSKALSSSTVNFKNMESLLNEFKNVLSMPVWLIGIDFK
;
A
#
# COMPACT_ATOMS: atom_id res chain seq x y z
N MET A 1 -26.14 5.12 11.76
CA MET A 1 -25.66 4.05 12.67
C MET A 1 -26.24 2.75 12.12
N LEU A 2 -25.45 1.71 11.89
CA LEU A 2 -25.93 0.43 11.32
C LEU A 2 -26.66 -0.38 12.39
N SER A 3 -27.88 0.03 12.70
CA SER A 3 -28.78 -0.76 13.55
C SER A 3 -29.30 -1.94 12.74
N VAL A 4 -29.02 -3.16 13.19
CA VAL A 4 -29.58 -4.37 12.60
C VAL A 4 -30.49 -5.09 13.59
N SER A 5 -31.42 -5.89 13.08
CA SER A 5 -32.23 -6.75 13.95
C SER A 5 -31.35 -7.78 14.65
N LYS A 6 -31.80 -8.27 15.82
CA LYS A 6 -31.08 -9.26 16.61
C LYS A 6 -30.67 -10.51 15.81
N ILE A 7 -31.56 -11.03 14.96
CA ILE A 7 -31.29 -12.20 14.11
C ILE A 7 -30.11 -11.93 13.15
N HIS A 8 -30.06 -10.75 12.53
CA HIS A 8 -28.96 -10.38 11.63
C HIS A 8 -27.66 -10.10 12.39
N ALA A 9 -27.77 -9.58 13.62
CA ALA A 9 -26.64 -9.38 14.51
C ALA A 9 -25.99 -10.72 14.91
N ASP A 10 -26.80 -11.71 15.29
CA ASP A 10 -26.33 -13.04 15.67
C ASP A 10 -25.66 -13.75 14.48
N LYS A 11 -26.27 -13.68 13.29
CA LYS A 11 -25.65 -14.22 12.05
C LYS A 11 -24.31 -13.56 11.73
N TRP A 12 -24.21 -12.24 11.93
CA TRP A 12 -22.96 -11.50 11.71
C TRP A 12 -21.86 -11.95 12.66
N ALA A 13 -22.17 -12.09 13.95
CA ALA A 13 -21.20 -12.49 14.97
C ALA A 13 -20.71 -13.94 14.82
N LEU A 14 -21.49 -14.80 14.16
CA LEU A 14 -21.14 -16.20 13.88
C LEU A 14 -20.33 -16.39 12.59
N SER A 15 -20.25 -15.36 11.73
CA SER A 15 -19.53 -15.44 10.47
C SER A 15 -18.05 -15.08 10.66
N ASP A 16 -17.20 -15.74 9.89
CA ASP A 16 -15.75 -15.51 9.83
C ASP A 16 -15.31 -14.94 8.47
N SER A 17 -16.26 -14.50 7.64
CA SER A 17 -15.98 -13.96 6.32
C SER A 17 -16.89 -12.78 5.97
N CYS A 18 -16.42 -11.93 5.06
CA CYS A 18 -17.25 -10.86 4.50
C CYS A 18 -16.85 -10.57 3.05
N GLU A 19 -17.85 -10.24 2.22
CA GLU A 19 -17.63 -9.74 0.88
C GLU A 19 -17.32 -8.24 0.92
N LEU A 20 -16.24 -7.85 0.27
CA LEU A 20 -15.82 -6.46 0.13
C LEU A 20 -16.06 -5.98 -1.31
N LYS A 21 -16.18 -4.66 -1.46
CA LYS A 21 -16.19 -3.99 -2.75
C LYS A 21 -15.45 -2.66 -2.70
N VAL A 22 -14.98 -2.22 -3.86
CA VAL A 22 -14.63 -0.80 -4.08
C VAL A 22 -15.93 -0.02 -4.12
N ALA A 23 -16.12 0.90 -3.17
CA ALA A 23 -17.34 1.69 -3.03
C ALA A 23 -17.13 3.16 -3.43
N GLU A 24 -15.95 3.71 -3.17
CA GLU A 24 -15.59 5.09 -3.50
C GLU A 24 -14.16 5.14 -4.06
N GLU A 25 -13.92 6.07 -4.99
CA GLU A 25 -12.61 6.32 -5.58
C GLU A 25 -12.41 7.83 -5.75
N THR A 26 -11.23 8.33 -5.38
CA THR A 26 -10.79 9.70 -5.69
C THR A 26 -9.43 9.66 -6.36
N PHE A 27 -9.29 10.43 -7.44
CA PHE A 27 -8.09 10.51 -8.26
C PHE A 27 -7.45 11.88 -8.09
N PHE A 28 -6.22 11.91 -7.58
CA PHE A 28 -5.43 13.13 -7.45
C PHE A 28 -4.34 13.16 -8.51
N ARG A 29 -4.09 14.36 -9.06
CA ARG A 29 -3.00 14.63 -10.01
C ARG A 29 -3.02 13.68 -11.23
N ASN A 30 -4.20 13.54 -11.83
CA ASN A 30 -4.43 12.73 -13.03
C ASN A 30 -4.06 11.25 -12.88
N SER A 31 -4.17 10.68 -11.68
CA SER A 31 -3.96 9.25 -11.44
C SER A 31 -4.95 8.38 -12.21
N ASP A 32 -6.12 8.90 -12.57
CA ASP A 32 -7.09 8.28 -13.46
C ASP A 32 -6.52 8.07 -14.88
N LEU A 33 -5.83 9.08 -15.45
CA LEU A 33 -5.17 8.96 -16.75
C LEU A 33 -4.02 7.96 -16.71
N PHE A 34 -3.24 7.97 -15.63
CA PHE A 34 -2.19 6.97 -15.42
C PHE A 34 -2.78 5.55 -15.38
N LEU A 35 -3.83 5.33 -14.58
CA LEU A 35 -4.49 4.04 -14.42
C LEU A 35 -5.23 3.59 -15.68
N LYS A 36 -5.71 4.53 -16.51
CA LYS A 36 -6.28 4.21 -17.83
C LYS A 36 -5.22 3.60 -18.76
N ASN A 37 -3.98 4.09 -18.68
CA ASN A 37 -2.85 3.55 -19.44
C ASN A 37 -2.29 2.25 -18.81
N GLN A 38 -2.44 2.10 -17.48
CA GLN A 38 -2.04 0.92 -16.70
C GLN A 38 -3.28 0.13 -16.24
N ASN A 39 -4.16 -0.19 -17.18
CA ASN A 39 -5.49 -0.74 -16.88
C ASN A 39 -5.42 -2.14 -16.23
N ASP A 40 -4.39 -2.92 -16.54
CA ASP A 40 -4.11 -4.20 -15.91
C ASP A 40 -3.87 -4.06 -14.39
N ILE A 41 -3.18 -3.00 -13.96
CA ILE A 41 -2.96 -2.68 -12.55
C ILE A 41 -4.27 -2.31 -11.87
N LYS A 42 -5.05 -1.41 -12.48
CA LYS A 42 -6.37 -1.01 -11.94
C LYS A 42 -7.28 -2.22 -11.76
N ASN A 43 -7.45 -3.00 -12.82
CA ASN A 43 -8.35 -4.15 -12.83
C ASN A 43 -7.94 -5.23 -11.83
N GLU A 44 -6.63 -5.48 -11.71
CA GLU A 44 -6.14 -6.45 -10.73
C GLU A 44 -6.43 -6.00 -9.30
N ILE A 45 -6.10 -4.76 -8.94
CA ILE A 45 -6.35 -4.21 -7.60
C ILE A 45 -7.84 -4.22 -7.27
N SER A 46 -8.69 -3.76 -8.20
CA SER A 46 -10.14 -3.83 -8.03
C SER A 46 -10.63 -5.27 -7.87
N SER A 47 -10.10 -6.22 -8.65
CA SER A 47 -10.45 -7.65 -8.54
C SER A 47 -10.01 -8.25 -7.21
N ILE A 48 -8.86 -7.86 -6.66
CA ILE A 48 -8.40 -8.30 -5.34
C ILE A 48 -9.34 -7.81 -4.23
N ILE A 49 -9.79 -6.57 -4.33
CA ILE A 49 -10.67 -5.94 -3.34
C ILE A 49 -12.11 -6.46 -3.44
N ASN A 50 -12.64 -6.64 -4.66
CA ASN A 50 -14.01 -7.07 -4.92
C ASN A 50 -14.21 -8.60 -4.71
N LYS A 51 -13.79 -9.11 -3.55
CA LYS A 51 -13.81 -10.53 -3.19
C LYS A 51 -14.18 -10.72 -1.72
N GLU A 52 -14.51 -11.96 -1.39
CA GLU A 52 -14.64 -12.40 -0.01
C GLU A 52 -13.28 -12.45 0.68
N VAL A 53 -13.21 -11.92 1.90
CA VAL A 53 -12.10 -12.12 2.83
C VAL A 53 -12.53 -13.03 3.96
N THR A 54 -11.75 -14.08 4.23
CA THR A 54 -12.03 -15.09 5.26
C THR A 54 -11.18 -14.87 6.51
N ASN A 55 -11.39 -15.67 7.56
CA ASN A 55 -10.70 -15.58 8.86
C ASN A 55 -10.84 -14.22 9.56
N GLN A 56 -11.98 -13.57 9.35
CA GLN A 56 -12.34 -12.31 9.97
C GLN A 56 -12.91 -12.54 11.38
N VAL A 57 -12.72 -11.55 12.24
CA VAL A 57 -13.34 -11.53 13.57
C VAL A 57 -14.45 -10.50 13.53
N LEU A 58 -15.67 -10.98 13.36
CA LEU A 58 -16.89 -10.21 13.30
C LEU A 58 -17.57 -10.26 14.69
N SER A 59 -18.07 -9.12 15.15
CA SER A 59 -18.76 -9.04 16.43
C SER A 59 -19.87 -8.00 16.40
N VAL A 60 -20.65 -7.94 17.48
CA VAL A 60 -21.73 -6.97 17.63
C VAL A 60 -21.53 -6.21 18.92
N GLN A 61 -21.61 -4.89 18.83
CA GLN A 61 -21.72 -4.01 19.98
C GLN A 61 -23.19 -3.68 20.22
N ILE A 62 -23.67 -3.94 21.43
CA ILE A 62 -25.02 -3.54 21.85
C ILE A 62 -24.94 -2.14 22.47
N LYS A 63 -25.82 -1.24 22.05
CA LYS A 63 -26.01 0.08 22.67
C LYS A 63 -27.47 0.28 23.03
N MET A 64 -27.73 0.85 24.21
CA MET A 64 -29.07 1.28 24.60
C MET A 64 -29.32 2.69 24.07
N ILE A 65 -30.32 2.86 23.22
CA ILE A 65 -30.76 4.17 22.71
C ILE A 65 -32.23 4.30 23.02
N ARG A 66 -32.63 5.32 23.80
CA ARG A 66 -34.03 5.57 24.16
C ARG A 66 -34.77 4.34 24.74
N LYS A 67 -34.07 3.54 25.56
CA LYS A 67 -34.55 2.28 26.16
C LYS A 67 -34.74 1.10 25.18
N GLU A 68 -34.29 1.23 23.94
CA GLU A 68 -34.26 0.13 22.97
C GLU A 68 -32.82 -0.34 22.71
N GLU A 69 -32.65 -1.65 22.57
CA GLU A 69 -31.38 -2.26 22.19
C GLU A 69 -31.09 -2.01 20.71
N THR A 70 -29.95 -1.38 20.45
CA THR A 70 -29.41 -1.19 19.11
C THR A 70 -28.17 -2.07 18.92
N PHE A 71 -28.22 -2.94 17.92
CA PHE A 71 -27.10 -3.84 17.58
C PHE A 71 -26.26 -3.21 16.47
N ILE A 72 -24.98 -2.98 16.76
CA ILE A 72 -24.03 -2.35 15.84
C ILE A 72 -23.00 -3.39 15.42
N LYS A 73 -22.91 -3.67 14.13
CA LYS A 73 -21.88 -4.55 13.55
C LYS A 73 -20.48 -4.00 13.81
N ARG A 74 -19.55 -4.89 14.17
CA ARG A 74 -18.13 -4.61 14.38
C ARG A 74 -17.27 -5.61 13.62
N ILE A 75 -16.10 -5.14 13.20
CA ILE A 75 -15.06 -5.97 12.57
C ILE A 75 -13.70 -5.61 13.16
N ASN A 76 -12.86 -6.61 13.38
CA ASN A 76 -11.50 -6.39 13.87
C ASN A 76 -10.59 -5.85 12.75
N ALA A 77 -10.08 -4.63 12.93
CA ALA A 77 -9.22 -3.96 11.97
C ALA A 77 -7.95 -4.74 11.61
N THR A 78 -7.31 -5.38 12.60
CA THR A 78 -6.07 -6.14 12.39
C THR A 78 -6.31 -7.36 11.51
N LYS A 79 -7.39 -8.11 11.77
CA LYS A 79 -7.77 -9.28 10.97
C LYS A 79 -8.21 -8.90 9.56
N LEU A 80 -8.88 -7.76 9.41
CA LEU A 80 -9.24 -7.21 8.10
C LEU A 80 -8.01 -6.85 7.29
N ASN A 81 -7.04 -6.15 7.88
CA ASN A 81 -5.79 -5.80 7.21
C ASN A 81 -5.01 -7.06 6.77
N ILE A 82 -4.89 -8.06 7.67
CA ILE A 82 -4.26 -9.35 7.35
C ILE A 82 -4.99 -10.04 6.18
N GLY A 83 -6.32 -10.08 6.20
CA GLY A 83 -7.13 -10.71 5.17
C GLY A 83 -6.94 -10.07 3.79
N ILE A 84 -6.99 -8.75 3.73
CA ILE A 84 -6.80 -8.00 2.48
C ILE A 84 -5.36 -8.19 1.98
N ARG A 85 -4.34 -8.05 2.83
CA ARG A 85 -2.94 -8.30 2.46
C ARG A 85 -2.73 -9.72 1.93
N ALA A 86 -3.40 -10.72 2.50
CA ALA A 86 -3.33 -12.10 2.01
C ALA A 86 -3.92 -12.24 0.60
N SER A 87 -4.96 -11.47 0.26
CA SER A 87 -5.50 -11.41 -1.10
C SER A 87 -4.52 -10.74 -2.07
N PHE A 88 -3.84 -9.66 -1.67
CA PHE A 88 -2.78 -9.03 -2.46
C PHE A 88 -1.63 -10.00 -2.76
N LYS A 89 -1.21 -10.81 -1.78
CA LYS A 89 -0.17 -11.86 -1.94
C LYS A 89 -0.48 -12.91 -3.00
N LYS A 90 -1.75 -13.06 -3.39
CA LYS A 90 -2.19 -13.98 -4.44
C LYS A 90 -2.35 -13.30 -5.79
N SER A 91 -2.03 -12.01 -5.89
CA SER A 91 -2.11 -11.27 -7.15
C SER A 91 -1.18 -11.88 -8.20
N ARG A 92 -1.58 -11.75 -9.46
CA ARG A 92 -0.67 -12.02 -10.60
C ARG A 92 0.38 -10.93 -10.79
N LEU A 93 0.18 -9.76 -10.18
CA LEU A 93 1.19 -8.70 -10.15
C LEU A 93 2.26 -9.09 -9.13
N ASN A 94 3.52 -8.96 -9.54
CA ASN A 94 4.67 -9.30 -8.71
C ASN A 94 4.93 -8.23 -7.64
N PHE A 95 3.98 -8.05 -6.72
CA PHE A 95 4.09 -7.08 -5.63
C PHE A 95 5.24 -7.47 -4.69
N ARG A 96 6.05 -6.48 -4.32
CA ARG A 96 6.96 -6.54 -3.18
C ARG A 96 6.22 -6.04 -1.93
N TYR A 97 6.58 -6.56 -0.77
CA TYR A 97 5.90 -6.28 0.51
C TYR A 97 6.90 -5.71 1.52
N GLU A 98 6.40 -4.86 2.42
CA GLU A 98 7.23 -4.22 3.46
C GLU A 98 8.44 -3.50 2.87
N VAL A 99 8.23 -2.85 1.72
CA VAL A 99 9.29 -2.16 0.98
C VAL A 99 9.68 -0.88 1.69
N THR A 100 10.95 -0.77 2.03
CA THR A 100 11.55 0.42 2.61
C THR A 100 12.32 1.18 1.55
N HIS A 101 12.51 2.47 1.77
CA HIS A 101 13.22 3.35 0.85
C HIS A 101 14.37 4.04 1.60
N ASN A 102 15.55 4.06 1.00
CA ASN A 102 16.71 4.78 1.54
C ASN A 102 17.67 5.18 0.41
N GLU A 103 18.00 6.47 0.35
CA GLU A 103 19.00 7.03 -0.58
C GLU A 103 18.69 6.69 -2.04
N GLY A 104 17.43 6.88 -2.45
CA GLY A 104 16.98 6.63 -3.84
C GLY A 104 16.79 5.15 -4.22
N VAL A 105 16.85 4.24 -3.24
CA VAL A 105 16.78 2.78 -3.46
C VAL A 105 15.68 2.15 -2.62
N PHE A 106 14.89 1.28 -3.24
CA PHE A 106 13.90 0.44 -2.59
C PHE A 106 14.48 -0.90 -2.17
N TYR A 107 14.18 -1.31 -0.96
CA TYR A 107 14.58 -2.59 -0.37
C TYR A 107 13.33 -3.28 0.17
N ASP A 108 13.03 -4.47 -0.33
CA ASP A 108 12.19 -5.40 0.42
C ASP A 108 12.92 -5.79 1.71
N SER A 109 12.19 -5.79 2.82
CA SER A 109 12.75 -6.08 4.13
C SER A 109 11.82 -6.97 4.92
N ASN A 110 12.39 -7.82 5.79
CA ASN A 110 11.62 -8.56 6.78
C ASN A 110 11.21 -7.67 7.98
N ARG A 111 11.48 -6.36 7.95
CA ARG A 111 11.17 -5.43 9.04
C ARG A 111 9.86 -4.72 8.75
N SER A 112 8.95 -4.74 9.72
CA SER A 112 7.60 -4.17 9.63
C SER A 112 7.58 -2.64 9.76
N ARG A 113 8.06 -1.93 8.72
CA ARG A 113 8.00 -0.45 8.64
C ARG A 113 7.89 0.10 7.20
N GLY A 114 7.80 -0.78 6.20
CA GLY A 114 7.79 -0.40 4.79
C GLY A 114 6.40 0.01 4.30
N PHE A 115 6.26 0.12 2.98
CA PHE A 115 4.97 0.15 2.30
C PHE A 115 4.33 -1.23 2.33
N ASP A 116 3.02 -1.28 2.50
CA ASP A 116 2.28 -2.54 2.59
C ASP A 116 2.42 -3.39 1.33
N PHE A 117 2.41 -2.74 0.17
CA PHE A 117 2.73 -3.37 -1.12
C PHE A 117 3.41 -2.35 -2.05
N SER A 118 4.15 -2.84 -3.04
CA SER A 118 4.77 -2.00 -4.06
C SER A 118 5.00 -2.77 -5.36
N LEU A 119 4.94 -2.08 -6.49
CA LEU A 119 5.52 -2.52 -7.76
C LEU A 119 6.74 -1.65 -8.02
N ILE A 120 7.88 -2.27 -8.29
CA ILE A 120 9.14 -1.55 -8.47
C ILE A 120 9.69 -1.90 -9.84
N ASP A 121 10.16 -0.90 -10.59
CA ASP A 121 11.03 -1.16 -11.73
C ASP A 121 12.39 -1.64 -11.21
N GLU A 122 12.57 -2.97 -11.20
CA GLU A 122 13.75 -3.63 -10.64
C GLU A 122 15.05 -3.21 -11.35
N THR A 123 15.00 -3.00 -12.67
CA THR A 123 16.16 -2.53 -13.43
C THR A 123 16.53 -1.12 -13.03
N TYR A 124 15.55 -0.22 -12.99
CA TYR A 124 15.77 1.16 -12.55
C TYR A 124 16.31 1.22 -11.12
N ASN A 125 15.68 0.47 -10.21
CA ASN A 125 16.06 0.42 -8.81
C ASN A 125 17.46 -0.16 -8.59
N LEU A 126 17.82 -1.23 -9.31
CA LEU A 126 19.14 -1.84 -9.19
C LEU A 126 20.25 -0.94 -9.75
N VAL A 127 19.98 -0.20 -10.84
CA VAL A 127 20.93 0.81 -11.34
C VAL A 127 21.11 1.95 -10.33
N ASN A 128 20.05 2.41 -9.68
CA ASN A 128 20.17 3.39 -8.59
C ASN A 128 21.00 2.85 -7.43
N PHE A 129 20.78 1.59 -7.04
CA PHE A 129 21.59 0.94 -6.01
C PHE A 129 23.06 0.84 -6.42
N ARG A 130 23.32 0.54 -7.70
CA ARG A 130 24.67 0.51 -8.24
C ARG A 130 25.30 1.90 -8.16
N ASN A 131 24.60 2.95 -8.57
CA ASN A 131 25.09 4.33 -8.50
C ASN A 131 25.34 4.77 -7.05
N TYR A 132 24.51 4.33 -6.12
CA TYR A 132 24.72 4.55 -4.70
C TYR A 132 26.00 3.86 -4.17
N CYS A 133 26.33 2.67 -4.68
CA CYS A 133 27.52 1.91 -4.27
C CYS A 133 28.81 2.26 -5.04
N TYR A 134 28.73 2.65 -6.31
CA TYR A 134 29.88 2.79 -7.21
C TYR A 134 29.81 4.02 -8.12
N GLY A 135 28.76 4.83 -8.02
CA GLY A 135 28.57 6.01 -8.86
C GLY A 135 29.47 7.17 -8.45
N ARG A 136 29.13 8.36 -8.96
CA ARG A 136 29.92 9.59 -8.75
C ARG A 136 29.98 10.02 -7.29
N ARG A 137 28.90 9.76 -6.54
CA ARG A 137 28.78 10.04 -5.09
C ARG A 137 28.60 8.76 -4.31
N ALA A 138 29.37 7.73 -4.66
CA ALA A 138 29.36 6.45 -3.98
C ALA A 138 29.64 6.58 -2.48
N ILE A 139 28.96 5.77 -1.69
CA ILE A 139 29.26 5.64 -0.26
C ILE A 139 30.60 4.93 -0.04
N HIS A 140 31.26 5.25 1.08
CA HIS A 140 32.58 4.72 1.43
C HIS A 140 32.65 3.18 1.41
N ASN A 141 31.61 2.49 1.92
CA ASN A 141 31.52 1.03 1.97
C ASN A 141 30.60 0.44 0.89
N GLY A 142 30.53 1.10 -0.27
CA GLY A 142 29.68 0.70 -1.39
C GLY A 142 29.87 -0.75 -1.86
N PRO A 143 31.11 -1.22 -2.07
CA PRO A 143 31.36 -2.59 -2.51
C PRO A 143 30.86 -3.66 -1.54
N ASP A 144 31.07 -3.45 -0.24
CA ASP A 144 30.61 -4.38 0.80
C ASP A 144 29.08 -4.40 0.86
N LYS A 145 28.44 -3.21 0.82
CA LYS A 145 26.98 -3.09 0.82
C LYS A 145 26.37 -3.74 -0.42
N TRP A 146 26.98 -3.56 -1.59
CA TRP A 146 26.56 -4.20 -2.84
C TRP A 146 26.53 -5.72 -2.68
N LYS A 147 27.66 -6.31 -2.25
CA LYS A 147 27.78 -7.76 -2.04
C LYS A 147 26.78 -8.26 -1.00
N GLU A 148 26.63 -7.54 0.10
CA GLU A 148 25.67 -7.88 1.17
C GLU A 148 24.23 -7.93 0.63
N GLU A 149 23.77 -6.90 -0.07
CA GLU A 149 22.39 -6.83 -0.53
C GLU A 149 22.10 -7.81 -1.68
N LEU A 150 23.06 -8.05 -2.58
CA LEU A 150 22.94 -9.09 -3.61
C LEU A 150 22.87 -10.50 -3.02
N SER A 151 23.61 -10.77 -1.94
CA SER A 151 23.55 -12.08 -1.26
C SER A 151 22.17 -12.37 -0.65
N LYS A 152 21.42 -11.32 -0.27
CA LYS A 152 20.07 -11.44 0.29
C LYS A 152 19.00 -11.56 -0.79
N ARG A 153 19.27 -11.07 -2.01
CA ARG A 153 18.29 -10.93 -3.10
C ARG A 153 18.80 -11.57 -4.38
N LYS A 154 18.39 -12.82 -4.60
CA LYS A 154 18.75 -13.59 -5.80
C LYS A 154 18.36 -12.86 -7.09
N ASP A 155 17.18 -12.22 -7.13
CA ASP A 155 16.70 -11.47 -8.29
C ASP A 155 17.68 -10.35 -8.66
N TRP A 156 18.17 -9.61 -7.66
CA TRP A 156 19.16 -8.56 -7.89
C TRP A 156 20.50 -9.12 -8.34
N SER A 157 20.94 -10.25 -7.77
CA SER A 157 22.19 -10.90 -8.18
C SER A 157 22.14 -11.27 -9.66
N ASN A 158 21.09 -11.98 -10.08
CA ASN A 158 20.92 -12.41 -11.47
C ASN A 158 20.84 -11.20 -12.43
N LEU A 159 20.09 -10.16 -12.04
CA LEU A 159 19.95 -8.96 -12.85
C LEU A 159 21.26 -8.17 -12.91
N SER A 160 22.05 -8.16 -11.84
CA SER A 160 23.34 -7.46 -11.79
C SER A 160 24.37 -8.05 -12.74
N GLU A 161 24.42 -9.38 -12.84
CA GLU A 161 25.32 -10.10 -13.75
C GLU A 161 24.99 -9.79 -15.22
N GLN A 162 23.70 -9.60 -15.52
CA GLN A 162 23.24 -9.23 -16.87
C GLN A 162 23.55 -7.77 -17.23
N LEU A 163 23.51 -6.87 -16.24
CA LEU A 163 23.58 -5.43 -16.48
C LEU A 163 24.98 -4.83 -16.35
N PHE A 164 25.86 -5.41 -15.51
CA PHE A 164 27.07 -4.71 -15.04
C PHE A 164 28.38 -5.49 -15.21
N SER A 165 28.51 -6.30 -16.26
CA SER A 165 29.71 -7.14 -16.47
C SER A 165 31.04 -6.38 -16.41
N ASP A 166 31.07 -5.10 -16.83
CA ASP A 166 32.28 -4.24 -16.84
C ASP A 166 31.98 -2.79 -16.41
N SER A 167 31.23 -2.57 -15.33
CA SER A 167 30.77 -1.20 -14.99
C SER A 167 31.88 -0.30 -14.40
N GLU A 168 32.09 0.90 -14.98
CA GLU A 168 33.11 1.87 -14.54
C GLU A 168 32.78 2.51 -13.18
N VAL A 169 33.67 2.35 -12.20
CA VAL A 169 33.53 2.96 -10.86
C VAL A 169 33.72 4.49 -10.95
N GLY A 170 32.94 5.24 -10.18
CA GLY A 170 33.01 6.70 -10.10
C GLY A 170 32.09 7.44 -11.08
N LEU A 171 31.29 6.73 -11.86
CA LEU A 171 30.34 7.31 -12.81
C LEU A 171 28.93 6.81 -12.56
N ASP A 172 27.95 7.71 -12.59
CA ASP A 172 26.54 7.33 -12.51
C ASP A 172 26.07 6.79 -13.85
N LEU A 173 25.51 5.58 -13.83
CA LEU A 173 24.84 5.00 -14.99
C LEU A 173 23.47 5.64 -15.15
N LYS A 174 23.14 6.02 -16.39
CA LYS A 174 21.80 6.50 -16.73
C LYS A 174 20.94 5.31 -17.12
N VAL A 175 19.78 5.21 -16.50
CA VAL A 175 18.75 4.22 -16.84
C VAL A 175 17.45 4.95 -17.12
N LYS A 176 16.77 4.56 -18.19
CA LYS A 176 15.39 4.99 -18.43
C LYS A 176 14.48 3.99 -17.75
N LYS A 177 13.55 4.49 -16.95
CA LYS A 177 12.49 3.69 -16.34
C LYS A 177 11.55 3.15 -17.41
N ILE A 178 11.27 1.85 -17.36
CA ILE A 178 10.46 1.12 -18.36
C ILE A 178 9.13 0.70 -17.72
N ASN A 179 9.16 0.31 -16.46
CA ASN A 179 7.99 -0.10 -15.69
C ASN A 179 7.63 0.96 -14.65
N PRO A 180 6.35 1.05 -14.27
CA PRO A 180 5.96 1.97 -13.22
C PRO A 180 6.44 1.50 -11.84
N THR A 181 6.90 2.45 -11.04
CA THR A 181 7.12 2.32 -9.60
C THR A 181 5.86 2.82 -8.88
N ILE A 182 5.16 1.89 -8.23
CA ILE A 182 3.91 2.12 -7.51
C ILE A 182 4.09 1.75 -6.05
N LEU A 183 3.66 2.64 -5.15
CA LEU A 183 3.69 2.41 -3.70
C LEU A 183 2.26 2.31 -3.17
N GLY A 184 2.05 1.43 -2.20
CA GLY A 184 0.72 1.06 -1.72
C GLY A 184 0.61 0.97 -0.21
N GLU A 185 -0.49 1.48 0.34
CA GLU A 185 -0.84 1.41 1.77
C GLU A 185 -2.25 0.88 1.98
N ILE A 186 -2.41 -0.03 2.95
CA ILE A 186 -3.70 -0.58 3.36
C ILE A 186 -3.93 -0.21 4.83
N GLN A 187 -4.74 0.81 5.08
CA GLN A 187 -4.87 1.39 6.42
C GLN A 187 -6.29 1.28 6.98
N PHE A 188 -6.39 0.50 8.06
CA PHE A 188 -7.57 0.39 8.94
C PHE A 188 -7.23 0.68 10.41
N GLY A 189 -6.03 1.21 10.66
CA GLY A 189 -5.58 1.64 11.98
C GLY A 189 -5.97 3.10 12.28
N ASN A 190 -5.35 3.66 13.32
CA ASN A 190 -5.64 5.01 13.80
C ASN A 190 -5.27 6.08 12.75
N TRP A 191 -6.04 7.17 12.72
CA TRP A 191 -5.75 8.40 11.98
C TRP A 191 -4.29 8.89 12.02
N ALA A 192 -3.61 8.77 13.17
CA ALA A 192 -2.20 9.18 13.29
C ALA A 192 -1.25 8.39 12.35
N LEU A 193 -1.61 7.14 12.02
CA LEU A 193 -0.83 6.33 11.08
C LEU A 193 -0.96 6.85 9.65
N ALA A 194 -2.12 7.40 9.26
CA ALA A 194 -2.32 7.99 7.94
C ALA A 194 -1.36 9.17 7.69
N HIS A 195 -1.16 10.05 8.67
CA HIS A 195 -0.17 11.13 8.57
C HIS A 195 1.25 10.59 8.38
N ARG A 196 1.63 9.57 9.15
CA ARG A 196 2.94 8.93 9.02
C ARG A 196 3.13 8.32 7.62
N ASP A 197 2.11 7.67 7.09
CA ASP A 197 2.15 7.05 5.77
C ASP A 197 2.34 8.14 4.68
N ILE A 198 1.67 9.30 4.79
CA ILE A 198 1.90 10.44 3.90
C ILE A 198 3.31 11.02 4.02
N LEU A 199 3.83 11.19 5.23
CA LEU A 199 5.21 11.69 5.43
C LEU A 199 6.25 10.74 4.82
N LYS A 200 6.03 9.42 4.96
CA LYS A 200 6.86 8.39 4.34
C LYS A 200 6.87 8.56 2.81
N VAL A 201 5.70 8.68 2.20
CA VAL A 201 5.55 8.93 0.76
C VAL A 201 6.25 10.22 0.31
N ILE A 202 6.09 11.32 1.06
CA ILE A 202 6.74 12.60 0.77
C ILE A 202 8.27 12.47 0.81
N SER A 203 8.82 11.71 1.75
CA SER A 203 10.27 11.47 1.81
C SER A 203 10.75 10.66 0.60
N THR A 204 10.00 9.63 0.20
CA THR A 204 10.37 8.75 -0.92
C THR A 204 10.38 9.47 -2.27
N GLN A 205 9.33 10.27 -2.57
CA GLN A 205 9.24 10.97 -3.86
C GLN A 205 10.34 12.05 -4.08
N LYS A 206 11.04 12.47 -3.02
CA LYS A 206 12.14 13.46 -3.13
C LYS A 206 13.40 12.86 -3.73
N GLU A 207 13.62 11.57 -3.50
CA GLU A 207 14.85 10.87 -3.89
C GLU A 207 14.61 9.88 -5.03
N THR A 208 13.37 9.42 -5.20
CA THR A 208 13.02 8.45 -6.23
C THR A 208 11.80 8.88 -7.03
N ASP A 209 11.81 8.56 -8.31
CA ASP A 209 10.69 8.75 -9.21
C ASP A 209 9.60 7.69 -8.95
N VAL A 210 8.52 8.10 -8.31
CA VAL A 210 7.33 7.29 -8.01
C VAL A 210 6.19 7.73 -8.92
N ASP A 211 5.61 6.82 -9.69
CA ASP A 211 4.57 7.20 -10.68
C ASP A 211 3.15 7.17 -10.12
N LEU A 212 2.93 6.40 -9.07
CA LEU A 212 1.62 6.30 -8.43
C LEU A 212 1.75 5.91 -6.96
N PHE A 213 1.00 6.60 -6.12
CA PHE A 213 0.70 6.15 -4.77
C PHE A 213 -0.75 5.65 -4.69
N ILE A 214 -0.97 4.48 -4.10
CA ILE A 214 -2.29 3.88 -3.89
C ILE A 214 -2.57 3.80 -2.40
N TYR A 215 -3.70 4.35 -1.97
CA TYR A 215 -4.11 4.31 -0.57
C TYR A 215 -5.48 3.63 -0.44
N ILE A 216 -5.56 2.58 0.37
CA ILE A 216 -6.77 1.78 0.56
C ILE A 216 -7.24 1.93 2.00
N THR A 217 -8.48 2.35 2.18
CA THR A 217 -9.09 2.50 3.51
C THR A 217 -10.60 2.22 3.48
N ALA A 218 -11.23 2.21 4.65
CA ALA A 218 -12.65 1.93 4.77
C ALA A 218 -13.52 3.16 4.43
N THR A 219 -14.66 2.92 3.79
CA THR A 219 -15.75 3.90 3.67
C THR A 219 -17.07 3.30 4.15
N GLY A 220 -18.15 4.08 4.07
CA GLY A 220 -19.52 3.63 4.23
C GLY A 220 -19.76 2.82 5.52
N ASP A 221 -20.28 1.61 5.35
CA ASP A 221 -20.70 0.76 6.46
C ASP A 221 -19.55 0.04 7.15
N LEU A 222 -18.52 -0.32 6.41
CA LEU A 222 -17.27 -0.85 6.93
C LEU A 222 -16.57 0.15 7.86
N SER A 223 -16.53 1.43 7.45
CA SER A 223 -15.96 2.48 8.30
C SER A 223 -16.71 2.62 9.62
N LYS A 224 -18.05 2.50 9.60
CA LYS A 224 -18.88 2.54 10.82
C LYS A 224 -18.68 1.30 11.69
N ALA A 225 -18.35 0.15 11.09
CA ALA A 225 -18.09 -1.10 11.81
C ALA A 225 -16.71 -1.10 12.49
N LEU A 226 -15.76 -0.31 12.00
CA LEU A 226 -14.46 -0.09 12.62
C LEU A 226 -14.53 0.89 13.81
N SER A 227 -13.41 1.05 14.53
CA SER A 227 -13.30 2.05 15.60
C SER A 227 -13.49 3.47 15.06
N SER A 228 -14.09 4.37 15.85
CA SER A 228 -14.24 5.79 15.46
C SER A 228 -12.91 6.52 15.26
N SER A 229 -11.82 6.00 15.82
CA SER A 229 -10.47 6.55 15.66
C SER A 229 -9.76 6.03 14.40
N THR A 230 -10.37 5.08 13.69
CA THR A 230 -9.81 4.51 12.46
C THR A 230 -9.90 5.52 11.33
N VAL A 231 -8.86 5.57 10.50
CA VAL A 231 -8.89 6.31 9.23
C VAL A 231 -10.05 5.82 8.36
N ASN A 232 -10.64 6.73 7.60
CA ASN A 232 -11.69 6.44 6.63
C ASN A 232 -11.44 7.20 5.34
N PHE A 233 -12.25 6.94 4.33
CA PHE A 233 -12.07 7.55 3.02
C PHE A 233 -12.11 9.08 3.08
N LYS A 234 -13.12 9.64 3.77
CA LYS A 234 -13.36 11.08 3.80
C LYS A 234 -12.26 11.85 4.54
N ASN A 235 -11.79 11.35 5.69
CA ASN A 235 -10.70 12.02 6.39
C ASN A 235 -9.40 11.91 5.59
N MET A 236 -9.10 10.75 4.99
CA MET A 236 -7.92 10.58 4.13
C MET A 236 -7.94 11.48 2.90
N GLU A 237 -9.10 11.64 2.25
CA GLU A 237 -9.29 12.57 1.14
C GLU A 237 -8.99 14.02 1.57
N SER A 238 -9.46 14.43 2.75
CA SER A 238 -9.15 15.75 3.31
C SER A 238 -7.64 15.93 3.55
N LEU A 239 -6.96 14.90 4.06
CA LEU A 239 -5.52 14.93 4.31
C LEU A 239 -4.72 15.00 3.00
N LEU A 240 -5.07 14.22 1.98
CA LEU A 240 -4.43 14.32 0.67
C LEU A 240 -4.61 15.71 0.05
N ASN A 241 -5.76 16.35 0.25
CA ASN A 241 -6.00 17.72 -0.18
C ASN A 241 -5.13 18.75 0.57
N GLU A 242 -4.89 18.55 1.87
CA GLU A 242 -3.98 19.39 2.66
C GLU A 242 -2.53 19.31 2.12
N PHE A 243 -2.08 18.09 1.81
CA PHE A 243 -0.73 17.84 1.29
C PHE A 243 -0.61 17.95 -0.23
N LYS A 244 -1.66 18.41 -0.94
CA LYS A 244 -1.70 18.42 -2.42
C LYS A 244 -0.55 19.19 -3.06
N ASN A 245 -0.04 20.23 -2.40
CA ASN A 245 1.05 21.06 -2.90
C ASN A 245 2.44 20.44 -2.65
N VAL A 246 2.53 19.47 -1.74
CA VAL A 246 3.78 18.80 -1.35
C VAL A 246 3.91 17.45 -2.04
N LEU A 247 2.82 16.69 -2.14
CA LEU A 247 2.76 15.47 -2.93
C LEU A 247 2.80 15.85 -4.40
N SER A 248 3.86 15.46 -5.12
CA SER A 248 4.00 15.75 -6.55
C SER A 248 3.51 14.61 -7.43
N MET A 249 3.52 13.37 -6.91
CA MET A 249 3.09 12.19 -7.67
C MET A 249 1.56 12.02 -7.74
N PRO A 250 1.04 11.32 -8.77
CA PRO A 250 -0.33 10.85 -8.82
C PRO A 250 -0.72 10.01 -7.60
N VAL A 251 -1.95 10.19 -7.10
CA VAL A 251 -2.49 9.39 -5.97
C VAL A 251 -3.86 8.81 -6.33
N TRP A 252 -4.06 7.52 -6.09
CA TRP A 252 -5.36 6.86 -6.17
C TRP A 252 -5.82 6.47 -4.78
N LEU A 253 -6.87 7.13 -4.30
CA LEU A 253 -7.51 6.83 -3.03
C LEU A 253 -8.69 5.90 -3.27
N ILE A 254 -8.73 4.78 -2.55
CA ILE A 254 -9.75 3.74 -2.67
C ILE A 254 -10.47 3.57 -1.33
N GLY A 255 -11.77 3.79 -1.35
CA GLY A 255 -12.70 3.53 -0.25
C GLY A 255 -13.36 2.18 -0.44
N ILE A 256 -13.09 1.23 0.45
CA ILE A 256 -13.69 -0.10 0.42
C ILE A 256 -14.85 -0.19 1.41
N ASP A 257 -15.88 -0.95 1.06
CA ASP A 257 -17.05 -1.20 1.91
C ASP A 257 -17.50 -2.66 1.81
N PHE A 258 -18.42 -3.07 2.68
CA PHE A 258 -19.13 -4.33 2.54
C PHE A 258 -19.95 -4.34 1.24
N LYS A 259 -20.05 -5.52 0.62
CA LYS A 259 -20.86 -5.69 -0.59
C LYS A 259 -22.36 -5.63 -0.29
#